data_AF-A0A9N9HBP2-F1
#
_entry.id   AF-A0A9N9HBP2-F1
#
_cell.length_a   1.000
_cell.length_b   1.000
_cell.length_c   1.000
_cell.angle_alpha   90.00
_cell.angle_beta   90.00
_cell.angle_gamma   90.00
#
_symmetry.space_group_name_H-M   'P 1'
#
loop_
_entity.id
_entity.type
_entity.pdbx_description
1 polymer ?
#
loop_
_entity_poly.entity_id
_entity_poly.type
_entity_poly.pdbx_seq_one_letter_code
_entity_poly.pdbx_strand_id
1 'polypeptide(L)' 'MVHEFEGVLSRFGKMKTIGILIVLSKNNFIKKLLDRVELSEFNLILTDEQYLRLDLIQFVKSKRIESTQYNE' A
#
# COMPACT_ATOMS: atom_id res chain seq x y z
N MET A 1 12.13 -4.50 -7.34
CA MET A 1 11.57 -3.59 -6.31
C MET A 1 10.28 -4.14 -5.68
N VAL A 2 9.08 -3.98 -6.26
CA VAL A 2 7.84 -4.48 -5.59
C VAL A 2 7.88 -5.98 -5.33
N HIS A 3 8.39 -6.80 -6.27
CA HIS A 3 8.52 -8.25 -6.04
C HIS A 3 9.39 -8.62 -4.84
N GLU A 4 10.54 -7.96 -4.72
CA GLU A 4 11.49 -8.23 -3.64
C GLU A 4 10.90 -7.77 -2.32
N PHE A 5 10.18 -6.64 -2.35
CA PHE A 5 9.44 -6.13 -1.20
C PHE A 5 8.32 -7.10 -0.76
N GLU A 6 7.52 -7.61 -1.69
CA GLU A 6 6.54 -8.68 -1.44
C GLU A 6 7.21 -9.93 -0.86
N GLY A 7 8.39 -10.28 -1.34
CA GLY A 7 9.22 -11.35 -0.79
C GLY A 7 9.57 -11.14 0.69
N VAL A 8 9.90 -9.90 1.09
CA VAL A 8 10.11 -9.55 2.50
C VAL A 8 8.80 -9.65 3.29
N LEU A 9 7.71 -9.11 2.75
CA LEU A 9 6.40 -9.09 3.40
C LEU A 9 5.80 -10.49 3.58
N SER A 10 6.18 -11.46 2.74
CA SER A 10 5.71 -12.86 2.82
C SER A 10 5.97 -13.53 4.16
N ARG A 11 6.91 -13.00 4.96
CA ARG A 11 7.24 -13.48 6.31
C ARG A 11 6.24 -13.02 7.37
N PHE A 12 5.30 -12.14 7.01
CA PHE A 12 4.33 -11.55 7.91
C PHE A 12 2.89 -11.85 7.46
N GLY A 13 1.91 -11.65 8.35
CA GLY A 13 0.51 -11.89 8.02
C GLY A 13 -0.01 -10.90 6.98
N LYS A 14 -0.39 -11.38 5.79
CA LYS A 14 -0.81 -10.57 4.62
C LYS A 14 -1.83 -9.47 4.96
N MET A 15 -2.85 -9.82 5.76
CA MET A 15 -3.95 -8.91 6.13
C MET A 15 -3.65 -8.02 7.35
N LYS A 16 -2.61 -8.34 8.12
CA LYS A 16 -2.24 -7.61 9.35
C LYS A 16 -1.05 -6.67 9.14
N THR A 17 -0.39 -6.78 8.00
CA THR A 17 0.85 -6.07 7.68
C THR A 17 0.56 -5.07 6.58
N ILE A 18 1.09 -3.86 6.76
CA ILE A 18 1.04 -2.80 5.76
C ILE A 18 2.46 -2.61 5.24
N GLY A 19 2.65 -2.76 3.94
CA GLY A 19 3.91 -2.46 3.28
C GLY A 19 3.89 -1.03 2.74
N ILE A 20 4.84 -0.19 3.13
CA ILE A 20 4.95 1.18 2.61
C ILE A 20 6.19 1.24 1.71
N LEU A 21 5.99 1.49 0.43
CA LEU A 21 7.06 1.71 -0.53
C LEU A 21 7.15 3.21 -0.84
N ILE A 22 8.25 3.84 -0.42
CA ILE A 22 8.53 5.25 -0.63
C ILE A 22 9.46 5.38 -1.84
N VAL A 23 9.07 6.16 -2.84
CA VAL A 23 9.90 6.50 -4.00
C VAL A 23 10.27 7.99 -3.99
N LEU A 24 11.17 8.39 -4.88
CA LEU A 24 11.60 9.78 -5.02
C LEU A 24 10.49 10.74 -5.47
N SER A 25 9.54 10.27 -6.29
CA SER A 25 8.37 11.07 -6.71
C SER A 25 7.25 10.17 -7.21
N LYS A 26 6.02 10.44 -6.77
CA LYS A 26 4.80 9.79 -7.29
C LYS A 26 4.62 9.93 -8.79
N ASN A 27 5.16 10.99 -9.40
CA ASN A 27 5.06 11.23 -10.84
C ASN A 27 5.86 10.23 -11.68
N ASN A 28 6.77 9.47 -11.05
CA ASN A 28 7.58 8.45 -11.71
C ASN A 28 6.94 7.05 -11.63
N PHE A 29 5.69 6.93 -11.20
CA PHE A 29 4.99 5.65 -11.22
C PHE A 29 4.68 5.22 -12.66
N ILE A 30 5.46 4.26 -13.13
CA ILE A 30 5.19 3.59 -14.40
C ILE A 30 3.97 2.70 -14.21
N LYS A 31 3.07 2.63 -15.20
CA LYS A 31 1.86 1.80 -15.18
C LYS A 31 2.07 0.38 -14.63
N LYS A 32 3.16 -0.29 -15.05
CA LYS A 32 3.54 -1.64 -14.58
C LYS A 32 3.71 -1.74 -13.06
N LEU A 33 4.16 -0.67 -12.41
CA LEU A 33 4.30 -0.60 -10.96
C LEU A 33 2.94 -0.52 -10.28
N LEU A 34 2.04 0.31 -10.81
CA LEU A 34 0.67 0.47 -10.32
C LEU A 34 -0.12 -0.83 -10.48
N ASP A 35 -0.12 -1.41 -11.69
CA ASP A 35 -0.78 -2.68 -11.99
C ASP A 35 -0.32 -3.78 -11.01
N ARG A 36 0.96 -3.78 -10.65
CA ARG A 36 1.51 -4.76 -9.73
C ARG A 36 1.07 -4.53 -8.27
N VAL A 37 1.01 -3.28 -7.83
CA VAL A 37 0.53 -2.92 -6.49
C VAL A 37 -0.96 -3.27 -6.35
N GLU A 38 -1.75 -3.01 -7.38
CA GLU A 38 -3.19 -3.35 -7.42
C GLU A 38 -3.44 -4.87 -7.36
N LEU A 39 -2.58 -5.67 -8.00
CA LEU A 39 -2.66 -7.14 -7.97
C LEU A 39 -2.02 -7.77 -6.73
N SER A 40 -1.43 -6.97 -5.84
CA SER A 40 -0.74 -7.51 -4.66
C SER A 40 -1.73 -8.05 -3.63
N GLU A 41 -1.44 -9.21 -3.08
CA GLU A 41 -2.21 -9.78 -1.97
C GLU A 41 -1.91 -9.10 -0.62
N PHE A 42 -0.97 -8.16 -0.59
CA PHE A 42 -0.59 -7.40 0.59
C PHE A 42 -1.23 -6.02 0.57
N ASN A 43 -1.50 -5.47 1.76
CA ASN A 43 -1.88 -4.07 1.88
C ASN A 43 -0.66 -3.18 1.61
N LEU A 44 -0.51 -2.71 0.38
CA LEU A 44 0.60 -1.86 -0.04
C LEU A 44 0.19 -0.39 -0.15
N ILE A 45 1.03 0.49 0.37
CA ILE A 45 0.95 1.94 0.16
C ILE A 45 2.16 2.33 -0.68
N LEU A 46 1.90 2.87 -1.85
CA LEU A 46 2.92 3.43 -2.73
C LEU A 46 2.89 4.95 -2.64
N THR A 47 3.98 5.56 -2.19
CA THR A 47 4.03 6.99 -1.84
C THR A 47 5.39 7.61 -2.16
N ASP A 48 5.52 8.91 -1.95
CA ASP A 48 6.81 9.62 -1.90
C ASP A 48 6.92 10.40 -0.58
N GLU A 49 8.08 10.99 -0.32
CA GLU A 49 8.34 11.70 0.93
C GLU A 49 7.38 12.88 1.18
N GLN A 50 6.90 13.54 0.11
CA GLN A 50 6.02 14.70 0.22
C GLN A 50 4.60 14.28 0.62
N TYR A 51 4.15 13.12 0.16
CA TYR A 51 2.78 12.65 0.38
C TYR A 51 2.63 11.57 1.45
N LEU A 52 3.71 11.03 2.00
CA LEU A 52 3.70 9.93 2.99
C LEU A 52 2.66 10.14 4.11
N ARG A 53 2.66 11.32 4.74
CA ARG A 53 1.73 11.62 5.84
C ARG A 53 0.27 11.63 5.37
N LEU A 54 0.00 12.22 4.21
CA LEU A 54 -1.35 12.32 3.66
C LEU A 54 -1.88 10.94 3.26
N ASP A 55 -1.05 10.14 2.61
CA ASP A 55 -1.42 8.78 2.17
C ASP A 55 -1.69 7.86 3.35
N LEU A 56 -0.92 7.96 4.43
CA LEU A 56 -1.17 7.19 5.66
C LEU A 56 -2.52 7.57 6.30
N ILE A 57 -2.84 8.87 6.37
CA ILE A 57 -4.14 9.34 6.88
C ILE A 57 -5.27 8.81 6.00
N GLN A 58 -5.12 8.85 4.67
CA GLN A 58 -6.12 8.37 3.74
C GLN A 58 -6.33 6.86 3.86
N PHE A 59 -5.26 6.09 3.99
CA PHE A 59 -5.32 4.64 4.21
C PHE A 59 -6.06 4.27 5.49
N VAL A 60 -5.77 4.94 6.61
CA VAL A 60 -6.49 4.70 7.88
C VAL A 60 -7.97 5.03 7.74
N LYS A 61 -8.31 6.13 7.04
CA LYS A 61 -9.70 6.51 6.78
C LYS A 61 -10.44 5.48 5.91
N SER A 62 -9.82 4.99 4.83
CA SER A 62 -10.47 4.00 3.94
C SER A 62 -10.71 2.67 4.65
N LYS A 63 -9.75 2.18 5.44
CA LYS A 63 -9.93 0.95 6.22
C LYS A 63 -10.99 1.06 7.30
N ARG A 64 -11.16 2.24 7.91
CA ARG A 64 -12.26 2.48 8.85
C ARG A 64 -13.61 2.34 8.15
N ILE A 65 -13.75 2.89 6.95
CA ILE A 65 -14.99 2.79 6.17
C ILE A 65 -15.30 1.33 5.81
N GLU A 66 -14.32 0.57 5.33
CA GLU A 66 -14.48 -0.86 5.04
C GLU A 66 -14.93 -1.65 6.29
N SER A 67 -14.31 -1.41 7.46
CA SER A 67 -14.71 -2.10 8.70
C SER A 67 -16.12 -1.76 9.18
N THR A 68 -16.69 -0.62 8.76
CA THR A 68 -18.05 -0.24 9.14
C THR A 68 -19.08 -0.96 8.26
N GLN A 69 -18.75 -1.23 6.99
CA GLN A 69 -19.61 -1.96 6.05
C GLN A 69 -19.69 -3.47 6.31
N TYR A 70 -18.71 -4.07 6.99
CA TYR A 70 -18.75 -5.49 7.37
C TYR A 70 -19.57 -5.77 8.63
N ASN A 71 -20.05 -4.74 9.33
CA ASN A 71 -20.83 -4.85 10.57
C ASN A 71 -22.32 -4.53 10.38
N GLU A 72 -22.80 -4.44 9.13
CA GLU A 72 -24.22 -4.34 8.75
C GLU A 72 -24.66 -5.63 8.05
#